data_AF-A0A2D9C457-F1
#
_entry.id   AF-A0A2D9C457-F1
#
_cell.length_a   1.000
_cell.length_b   1.000
_cell.length_c   1.000
_cell.angle_alpha   90.00
_cell.angle_beta   90.00
_cell.angle_gamma   90.00
#
_symmetry.space_group_name_H-M   'P 1'
#
loop_
_entity.id
_entity.type
_entity.pdbx_description
1 polymer ?
#
loop_
_entity_poly.entity_id
_entity_poly.type
_entity_poly.pdbx_seq_one_letter_code
_entity_poly.pdbx_strand_id
1 'polypeptide(L)'
;MGLINFPAGLFDNWNPSSIQTGVFDFTWTGCNSLTAQSVENILTSIDASGHYATTNKLQGGTALADAGIDIDYDGTTLSVATNAAIDSLSGKGWEVFINGVLVIPNILDLAPAAAYSLRSFDADADPNVVRVRRSSDGALSNFKASEVSDGTLTDWVNNVVTLSPTLNNGGFEDGATGYILGSNASIDTTVSRSGNNSGKLNVVGGAYTYFSKQNSPLEIGQQVKVSFWAKSSVADDSHRFRLVLGVTNNQFTPSSTDWEFYEVTQTVYSTTELTFARVGGGDFTIHIDDITVTNLTADGHVTTWYDQGGTNHATQTDVAYMPKIVDGGTLVTEGGLPALDFDGVDDHLFKDSVAASFTGNDIPISIFACFKETASSYSDIFSLSNSTSNVPLKRLFRINGYSRYDQRDNAATFIFPNGDFGLTNQILNSVTSTGNSVNLYEQGVLKESDTTDFGNFTLDRFSIGALRRITNDAFMNGQIQEIVVFNTDQSANRAGIENNINSHFTIYS
;
A
#
# COMPACT_ATOMS: atom_id res chain seq x y z
N MET A 1 18.79 1.34 -47.55
CA MET A 1 19.58 2.23 -46.67
C MET A 1 18.57 2.96 -45.82
N GLY A 2 18.47 2.61 -44.54
CA GLY A 2 17.55 3.29 -43.61
C GLY A 2 18.14 4.62 -43.16
N LEU A 3 17.28 5.52 -42.66
CA LEU A 3 17.71 6.73 -41.98
C LEU A 3 18.49 6.33 -40.71
N ILE A 4 19.70 6.86 -40.54
CA ILE A 4 20.56 6.58 -39.38
C ILE A 4 20.61 7.78 -38.44
N ASN A 5 20.73 8.98 -39.01
CA ASN A 5 20.85 10.23 -38.28
C ASN A 5 19.75 11.20 -38.70
N PHE A 6 19.15 11.88 -37.73
CA PHE A 6 18.23 12.99 -37.95
C PHE A 6 18.79 14.29 -37.35
N PRO A 7 18.78 15.41 -38.09
CA PRO A 7 19.34 16.66 -37.59
C PRO A 7 18.47 17.27 -36.48
N ALA A 8 19.11 17.91 -35.51
CA ALA A 8 18.42 18.71 -34.50
C ALA A 8 17.73 19.93 -35.15
N GLY A 9 16.58 20.31 -34.60
CA GLY A 9 15.90 21.56 -34.92
C GLY A 9 15.14 21.62 -36.25
N LEU A 10 14.93 20.48 -36.92
CA LEU A 10 14.32 20.45 -38.25
C LEU A 10 12.87 20.99 -38.26
N PHE A 11 12.12 20.75 -37.19
CA PHE A 11 10.72 21.13 -37.04
C PHE A 11 10.50 22.35 -36.12
N ASP A 12 11.56 22.99 -35.61
CA ASP A 12 11.41 24.12 -34.66
C ASP A 12 10.59 25.28 -35.25
N ASN A 13 10.68 25.47 -36.57
CA ASN A 13 9.94 26.48 -37.31
C ASN A 13 8.80 25.88 -38.17
N TRP A 14 8.46 24.61 -37.96
CA TRP A 14 7.35 23.97 -38.66
C TRP A 14 6.05 24.64 -38.23
N ASN A 15 5.43 25.39 -39.16
CA ASN A 15 4.23 26.16 -38.88
C ASN A 15 3.25 26.14 -40.06
N PRO A 16 2.66 24.97 -40.39
CA PRO A 16 1.72 24.85 -41.51
C PRO A 16 0.43 25.63 -41.22
N SER A 17 -0.36 26.01 -42.23
CA SER A 17 -1.64 26.70 -41.99
C SER A 17 -2.68 25.84 -41.24
N SER A 18 -2.56 24.52 -41.35
CA SER A 18 -3.38 23.50 -40.70
C SER A 18 -2.58 22.20 -40.61
N ILE A 19 -2.87 21.35 -39.63
CA ILE A 19 -2.31 19.99 -39.56
C ILE A 19 -3.33 19.00 -40.11
N GLN A 20 -2.85 18.09 -40.96
CA GLN A 20 -3.65 16.98 -41.48
C GLN A 20 -3.55 15.78 -40.53
N THR A 21 -4.61 14.98 -40.50
CA THR A 21 -4.62 13.70 -39.77
C THR A 21 -3.53 12.78 -40.33
N GLY A 22 -2.79 12.09 -39.46
CA GLY A 22 -1.70 11.18 -39.84
C GLY A 22 -0.46 11.88 -40.43
N VAL A 23 -0.18 13.14 -40.03
CA VAL A 23 0.97 13.89 -40.58
C VAL A 23 2.33 13.24 -40.28
N PHE A 24 2.43 12.51 -39.17
CA PHE A 24 3.62 11.75 -38.77
C PHE A 24 3.37 10.24 -38.71
N ASP A 25 2.19 9.81 -39.16
CA ASP A 25 1.81 8.39 -39.21
C ASP A 25 2.77 7.63 -40.13
N PHE A 26 3.26 6.50 -39.64
CA PHE A 26 4.28 5.65 -40.26
C PHE A 26 5.55 6.36 -40.78
N THR A 27 5.83 7.59 -40.34
CA THR A 27 6.84 8.45 -41.00
C THR A 27 8.27 7.93 -40.81
N TRP A 28 8.58 7.38 -39.64
CA TRP A 28 9.88 6.77 -39.33
C TRP A 28 9.78 5.28 -39.02
N THR A 29 8.68 4.62 -39.38
CA THR A 29 8.54 3.17 -39.27
C THR A 29 9.56 2.45 -40.16
N GLY A 30 10.11 1.35 -39.66
CA GLY A 30 11.17 0.56 -40.29
C GLY A 30 12.57 1.19 -40.23
N CYS A 31 12.73 2.35 -39.59
CA CYS A 31 14.03 3.01 -39.42
C CYS A 31 14.88 2.39 -38.29
N ASN A 32 15.02 1.06 -38.25
CA ASN A 32 15.72 0.30 -37.18
C ASN A 32 17.22 0.61 -36.98
N SER A 33 17.79 1.54 -37.76
CA SER A 33 19.18 2.03 -37.60
C SER A 33 19.23 3.48 -37.10
N LEU A 34 18.07 4.09 -36.85
CA LEU A 34 17.95 5.42 -36.28
C LEU A 34 18.49 5.39 -34.85
N THR A 35 19.36 6.33 -34.51
CA THR A 35 19.97 6.40 -33.17
C THR A 35 19.03 7.03 -32.14
N ALA A 36 19.20 6.71 -30.85
CA ALA A 36 18.45 7.39 -29.77
C ALA A 36 18.59 8.93 -29.82
N GLN A 37 19.75 9.47 -30.18
CA GLN A 37 19.94 10.91 -30.39
C GLN A 37 19.06 11.47 -31.52
N SER A 38 18.83 10.67 -32.57
CA SER A 38 17.93 11.08 -33.65
C SER A 38 16.47 11.07 -33.21
N VAL A 39 16.06 10.11 -32.37
CA VAL A 39 14.72 10.10 -31.74
C VAL A 39 14.54 11.37 -30.91
N GLU A 40 15.52 11.72 -30.06
CA GLU A 40 15.54 12.98 -29.31
C GLU A 40 15.38 14.19 -30.24
N ASN A 41 16.17 14.27 -31.31
CA ASN A 41 16.13 15.38 -32.25
C ASN A 41 14.77 15.52 -32.97
N ILE A 42 14.10 14.41 -33.29
CA ILE A 42 12.77 14.43 -33.89
C ILE A 42 11.76 14.97 -32.88
N LEU A 43 11.66 14.34 -31.71
CA LEU A 43 10.60 14.62 -30.74
C LEU A 43 10.75 16.00 -30.11
N THR A 44 11.96 16.38 -29.71
CA THR A 44 12.22 17.72 -29.16
C THR A 44 11.93 18.82 -30.18
N SER A 45 12.19 18.59 -31.47
CA SER A 45 11.94 19.59 -32.50
C SER A 45 10.46 19.71 -32.88
N ILE A 46 9.72 18.59 -32.92
CA ILE A 46 8.25 18.63 -33.06
C ILE A 46 7.65 19.33 -31.85
N ASP A 47 8.11 19.01 -30.64
CA ASP A 47 7.61 19.61 -29.40
C ASP A 47 7.85 21.13 -29.37
N ALA A 48 9.04 21.56 -29.80
CA ALA A 48 9.44 22.97 -29.91
C ALA A 48 8.59 23.79 -30.89
N SER A 49 7.96 23.16 -31.90
CA SER A 49 7.00 23.84 -32.78
C SER A 49 5.78 24.40 -32.03
N GLY A 50 5.51 23.86 -30.83
CA GLY A 50 4.42 24.31 -29.95
C GLY A 50 3.02 23.96 -30.45
N HIS A 51 2.90 23.10 -31.46
CA HIS A 51 1.62 22.74 -32.05
C HIS A 51 0.90 21.62 -31.31
N TYR A 52 -0.39 21.83 -31.06
CA TYR A 52 -1.29 20.80 -30.55
C TYR A 52 -1.70 19.86 -31.68
N ALA A 53 -2.01 18.61 -31.34
CA ALA A 53 -2.55 17.59 -32.23
C ALA A 53 -4.02 17.88 -32.60
N THR A 54 -4.23 19.08 -33.15
CA THR A 54 -5.52 19.59 -33.56
C THR A 54 -5.39 20.15 -34.96
N THR A 55 -6.48 20.10 -35.74
CA THR A 55 -6.50 20.57 -37.13
C THR A 55 -6.05 22.04 -37.29
N ASN A 56 -6.30 22.87 -36.27
CA ASN A 56 -5.91 24.29 -36.23
C ASN A 56 -4.63 24.56 -35.41
N LYS A 57 -3.99 23.51 -34.85
CA LYS A 57 -2.74 23.56 -34.07
C LYS A 57 -2.83 24.21 -32.69
N LEU A 58 -4.03 24.62 -32.29
CA LEU A 58 -4.27 25.34 -31.04
C LEU A 58 -4.78 24.38 -29.96
N GLN A 59 -4.49 24.73 -28.70
CA GLN A 59 -5.08 24.08 -27.54
C GLN A 59 -6.61 24.18 -27.59
N GLY A 60 -7.31 23.07 -27.36
CA GLY A 60 -8.78 23.01 -27.43
C GLY A 60 -9.36 23.05 -28.86
N GLY A 61 -8.52 22.99 -29.90
CA GLY A 61 -8.98 22.77 -31.26
C GLY A 61 -9.58 21.38 -31.49
N THR A 62 -10.16 21.16 -32.66
CA THR A 62 -10.65 19.81 -33.06
C THR A 62 -9.46 18.87 -33.19
N ALA A 63 -9.43 17.84 -32.34
CA ALA A 63 -8.41 16.80 -32.33
C ALA A 63 -8.26 16.14 -33.71
N LEU A 64 -7.05 15.73 -34.05
CA LEU A 64 -6.80 14.89 -35.22
C LEU A 64 -7.45 13.51 -35.00
N ALA A 65 -7.93 12.89 -36.08
CA ALA A 65 -8.45 11.52 -36.00
C ALA A 65 -7.31 10.50 -35.82
N ASP A 66 -6.12 10.88 -36.28
CA ASP A 66 -4.86 10.17 -36.13
C ASP A 66 -3.78 11.20 -35.81
N ALA A 67 -3.24 11.10 -34.60
CA ALA A 67 -2.19 11.96 -34.05
C ALA A 67 -0.90 11.16 -33.79
N GLY A 68 -0.71 10.03 -34.48
CA GLY A 68 0.45 9.16 -34.34
C GLY A 68 1.75 9.83 -34.79
N ILE A 69 2.79 9.68 -33.98
CA ILE A 69 4.19 9.93 -34.29
C ILE A 69 4.92 8.59 -34.19
N ASP A 70 5.08 7.90 -35.32
CA ASP A 70 5.68 6.57 -35.37
C ASP A 70 7.18 6.61 -35.64
N ILE A 71 7.96 6.12 -34.68
CA ILE A 71 9.42 6.09 -34.74
C ILE A 71 9.93 4.70 -34.39
N ASP A 72 10.55 4.02 -35.36
CA ASP A 72 11.37 2.85 -35.13
C ASP A 72 12.84 3.24 -35.06
N TYR A 73 13.61 2.62 -34.17
CA TYR A 73 15.01 2.96 -33.94
C TYR A 73 15.84 1.75 -33.46
N ASP A 74 17.13 1.97 -33.20
CA ASP A 74 18.11 0.91 -32.89
C ASP A 74 17.95 0.24 -31.50
N GLY A 75 17.02 0.71 -30.68
CA GLY A 75 16.73 0.14 -29.35
C GLY A 75 17.72 0.55 -28.26
N THR A 76 18.63 1.49 -28.52
CA THR A 76 19.53 2.03 -27.49
C THR A 76 18.79 2.90 -26.46
N THR A 77 19.35 3.13 -25.27
CA THR A 77 18.61 3.85 -24.21
C THR A 77 18.22 5.28 -24.62
N LEU A 78 16.93 5.59 -24.55
CA LEU A 78 16.42 6.95 -24.75
C LEU A 78 16.84 7.89 -23.62
N SER A 79 17.00 9.17 -23.93
CA SER A 79 17.44 10.19 -22.98
C SER A 79 16.29 10.76 -22.15
N VAL A 80 16.62 11.42 -21.04
CA VAL A 80 15.64 12.20 -20.23
C VAL A 80 14.96 13.28 -21.06
N ALA A 81 15.68 13.93 -21.98
CA ALA A 81 15.12 14.94 -22.87
C ALA A 81 14.10 14.35 -23.85
N THR A 82 14.33 13.11 -24.29
CA THR A 82 13.37 12.37 -25.13
C THR A 82 12.08 12.12 -24.36
N ASN A 83 12.17 11.60 -23.12
CA ASN A 83 11.01 11.37 -22.28
C ASN A 83 10.24 12.67 -22.02
N ALA A 84 10.91 13.74 -21.61
CA ALA A 84 10.27 15.05 -21.40
C ALA A 84 9.54 15.58 -22.66
N ALA A 85 10.10 15.35 -23.85
CA ALA A 85 9.44 15.71 -25.11
C ALA A 85 8.20 14.85 -25.37
N ILE A 86 8.25 13.53 -25.09
CA ILE A 86 7.08 12.64 -25.18
C ILE A 86 5.97 13.15 -24.25
N ASP A 87 6.27 13.43 -22.98
CA ASP A 87 5.30 13.93 -21.98
C ASP A 87 4.62 15.22 -22.47
N SER A 88 5.41 16.18 -22.95
CA SER A 88 4.91 17.45 -23.48
C SER A 88 4.06 17.27 -24.75
N LEU A 89 4.45 16.36 -25.65
CA LEU A 89 3.69 16.02 -26.86
C LEU A 89 2.37 15.33 -26.53
N SER A 90 2.37 14.39 -25.59
CA SER A 90 1.16 13.74 -25.07
C SER A 90 0.20 14.76 -24.44
N GLY A 91 0.71 15.70 -23.64
CA GLY A 91 -0.08 16.82 -23.12
C GLY A 91 -0.63 17.78 -24.20
N LYS A 92 -0.07 17.73 -25.42
CA LYS A 92 -0.55 18.45 -26.62
C LYS A 92 -1.48 17.59 -27.49
N GLY A 93 -1.79 16.36 -27.08
CA GLY A 93 -2.69 15.42 -27.74
C GLY A 93 -2.04 14.52 -28.79
N TRP A 94 -0.70 14.49 -28.89
CA TRP A 94 0.01 13.59 -29.79
C TRP A 94 0.18 12.21 -29.16
N GLU A 95 0.21 11.17 -30.00
CA GLU A 95 0.47 9.80 -29.59
C GLU A 95 1.85 9.39 -30.11
N VAL A 96 2.81 9.15 -29.22
CA VAL A 96 4.17 8.78 -29.63
C VAL A 96 4.34 7.27 -29.57
N PHE A 97 4.61 6.67 -30.72
CA PHE A 97 4.87 5.24 -30.85
C PHE A 97 6.36 5.02 -31.05
N ILE A 98 6.99 4.30 -30.13
CA ILE A 98 8.38 3.89 -30.22
C ILE A 98 8.44 2.40 -30.50
N ASN A 99 9.08 2.01 -31.61
CA ASN A 99 9.15 0.62 -32.05
C ASN A 99 7.76 -0.06 -32.11
N GLY A 100 6.75 0.68 -32.59
CA GLY A 100 5.36 0.24 -32.68
C GLY A 100 4.60 0.15 -31.34
N VAL A 101 5.14 0.68 -30.25
CA VAL A 101 4.47 0.70 -28.94
C VAL A 101 4.19 2.14 -28.51
N LEU A 102 2.93 2.42 -28.18
CA LEU A 102 2.53 3.70 -27.60
C LEU A 102 3.28 3.91 -26.28
N VAL A 103 4.00 5.03 -26.17
CA VAL A 103 4.63 5.44 -24.92
C VAL A 103 3.60 6.25 -24.13
N ILE A 104 3.33 5.80 -22.90
CA ILE A 104 2.43 6.49 -21.96
C ILE A 104 3.28 6.91 -20.78
N PRO A 105 3.70 8.19 -20.69
CA PRO A 105 4.50 8.64 -19.57
C PRO A 105 3.68 8.81 -18.30
N ASN A 106 2.48 9.40 -18.44
CA ASN A 106 1.55 9.61 -17.35
C ASN A 106 0.24 8.84 -17.61
N ILE A 107 -0.03 7.84 -16.75
CA ILE A 107 -1.24 7.02 -16.86
C ILE A 107 -2.52 7.85 -16.65
N LEU A 108 -2.43 8.99 -15.96
CA LEU A 108 -3.58 9.84 -15.67
C LEU A 108 -4.14 10.53 -16.93
N ASP A 109 -3.35 10.68 -17.98
CA ASP A 109 -3.80 11.26 -19.26
C ASP A 109 -4.87 10.39 -19.95
N LEU A 110 -4.94 9.11 -19.58
CA LEU A 110 -5.95 8.17 -20.05
C LEU A 110 -7.26 8.21 -19.24
N ALA A 111 -7.37 9.13 -18.27
CA ALA A 111 -8.54 9.35 -17.42
C ALA A 111 -9.06 8.06 -16.75
N PRO A 112 -8.26 7.40 -15.91
CA PRO A 112 -8.72 6.24 -15.14
C PRO A 112 -9.90 6.62 -14.23
N ALA A 113 -10.82 5.66 -14.02
CA ALA A 113 -11.92 5.83 -13.08
C ALA A 113 -11.42 5.88 -11.62
N ALA A 114 -10.32 5.17 -11.34
CA ALA A 114 -9.52 5.31 -10.13
C ALA A 114 -8.10 4.80 -10.37
N ALA A 115 -7.09 5.47 -9.82
CA ALA A 115 -5.69 5.10 -9.94
C ALA A 115 -4.97 5.20 -8.59
N TYR A 116 -4.74 4.04 -7.97
CA TYR A 116 -4.08 3.92 -6.68
C TYR A 116 -2.67 3.38 -6.89
N SER A 117 -1.66 4.14 -6.47
CA SER A 117 -0.26 3.72 -6.51
C SER A 117 0.52 4.36 -5.38
N LEU A 118 1.61 3.72 -4.96
CA LEU A 118 2.56 4.27 -4.00
C LEU A 118 3.67 5.12 -4.67
N ARG A 119 3.83 5.02 -5.99
CA ARG A 119 4.65 5.95 -6.78
C ARG A 119 3.78 7.12 -7.27
N SER A 120 4.42 8.21 -7.70
CA SER A 120 3.70 9.24 -8.43
C SER A 120 3.51 8.86 -9.90
N PHE A 121 2.31 9.03 -10.45
CA PHE A 121 2.09 9.03 -11.90
C PHE A 121 2.53 10.33 -12.57
N ASP A 122 2.55 11.43 -11.82
CA ASP A 122 3.03 12.75 -12.22
C ASP A 122 4.18 13.15 -11.29
N ALA A 123 5.41 12.85 -11.70
CA ALA A 123 6.59 13.06 -10.85
C ALA A 123 6.78 14.53 -10.43
N ASP A 124 6.31 15.48 -11.25
CA ASP A 124 6.41 16.91 -10.96
C ASP A 124 5.42 17.35 -9.88
N ALA A 125 4.30 16.62 -9.73
CA ALA A 125 3.27 16.93 -8.73
C ALA A 125 3.59 16.40 -7.32
N ASP A 126 4.32 15.28 -7.21
CA ASP A 126 4.63 14.55 -5.96
C ASP A 126 3.43 14.52 -4.97
N PRO A 127 2.31 13.89 -5.37
CA PRO A 127 1.05 13.94 -4.64
C PRO A 127 1.10 13.10 -3.37
N ASN A 128 0.19 13.40 -2.43
CA ASN A 128 -0.11 12.47 -1.34
C ASN A 128 -0.63 11.16 -1.93
N VAL A 129 -0.03 10.03 -1.55
CA VAL A 129 -0.42 8.69 -2.01
C VAL A 129 -1.07 7.86 -0.92
N VAL A 130 -0.71 8.08 0.36
CA VAL A 130 -1.35 7.39 1.48
C VAL A 130 -1.59 8.30 2.68
N ARG A 131 -2.60 7.93 3.49
CA ARG A 131 -2.79 8.41 4.85
C ARG A 131 -2.60 7.27 5.83
N VAL A 132 -1.67 7.44 6.77
CA VAL A 132 -1.24 6.38 7.70
C VAL A 132 -1.66 6.71 9.12
N ARG A 133 -2.14 5.69 9.86
CA ARG A 133 -2.29 5.66 11.31
C ARG A 133 -1.08 4.96 11.92
N ARG A 134 -0.39 5.64 12.82
CA ARG A 134 0.69 5.04 13.63
C ARG A 134 0.08 4.28 14.81
N SER A 135 0.46 3.02 15.00
CA SER A 135 -0.03 2.17 16.11
C SER A 135 0.44 2.64 17.50
N SER A 136 1.55 3.39 17.61
CA SER A 136 2.06 3.77 18.92
C SER A 136 1.17 4.76 19.70
N ASP A 137 0.36 5.56 19.00
CA ASP A 137 -0.46 6.62 19.59
C ASP A 137 -1.72 6.97 18.79
N GLY A 138 -2.00 6.26 17.70
CA GLY A 138 -3.13 6.51 16.82
C GLY A 138 -3.03 7.81 16.01
N ALA A 139 -1.87 8.46 15.97
CA ALA A 139 -1.68 9.68 15.17
C ALA A 139 -1.90 9.38 13.68
N LEU A 140 -2.41 10.39 12.94
CA LEU A 140 -2.70 10.31 11.51
C LEU A 140 -1.84 11.31 10.75
N SER A 141 -1.22 10.89 9.64
CA SER A 141 -0.52 11.78 8.72
C SER A 141 -0.71 11.36 7.27
N ASN A 142 -0.63 12.33 6.36
CA ASN A 142 -0.56 12.09 4.92
C ASN A 142 0.90 12.02 4.49
N PHE A 143 1.19 11.21 3.49
CA PHE A 143 2.52 11.08 2.91
C PHE A 143 2.47 11.13 1.39
N LYS A 144 3.42 11.87 0.84
CA LYS A 144 3.69 11.94 -0.60
C LYS A 144 4.37 10.69 -1.12
N ALA A 145 4.35 10.49 -2.43
CA ALA A 145 5.08 9.41 -3.09
C ALA A 145 6.58 9.42 -2.73
N SER A 146 7.21 10.60 -2.72
CA SER A 146 8.60 10.77 -2.29
C SER A 146 8.82 10.40 -0.83
N GLU A 147 7.96 10.88 0.08
CA GLU A 147 8.05 10.67 1.53
C GLU A 147 7.82 9.21 1.96
N VAL A 148 7.09 8.43 1.15
CA VAL A 148 6.96 6.97 1.33
C VAL A 148 8.29 6.26 1.04
N SER A 149 9.05 6.75 0.06
CA SER A 149 10.24 6.08 -0.46
C SER A 149 11.56 6.58 0.16
N ASP A 150 11.58 7.80 0.70
CA ASP A 150 12.80 8.44 1.23
C ASP A 150 13.06 8.17 2.73
N GLY A 151 12.15 7.46 3.39
CA GLY A 151 12.22 7.12 4.82
C GLY A 151 11.43 8.05 5.74
N THR A 152 10.92 9.18 5.25
CA THR A 152 10.13 10.14 6.04
C THR A 152 8.93 9.49 6.71
N LEU A 153 8.16 8.67 5.96
CA LEU A 153 7.04 7.91 6.50
C LEU A 153 7.48 6.95 7.60
N THR A 154 8.52 6.16 7.35
CA THR A 154 9.02 5.14 8.29
C THR A 154 9.54 5.77 9.57
N ASP A 155 10.29 6.86 9.48
CA ASP A 155 10.78 7.62 10.63
C ASP A 155 9.63 8.21 11.45
N TRP A 156 8.60 8.74 10.78
CA TRP A 156 7.41 9.23 11.46
C TRP A 156 6.67 8.08 12.17
N VAL A 157 6.50 6.92 11.54
CA VAL A 157 5.87 5.75 12.18
C VAL A 157 6.70 5.29 13.39
N ASN A 158 8.03 5.28 13.29
CA ASN A 158 8.93 4.84 14.36
C ASN A 158 9.24 5.91 15.41
N ASN A 159 8.61 7.08 15.35
CA ASN A 159 8.87 8.12 16.33
C ASN A 159 8.68 7.59 17.75
N VAL A 160 9.73 7.70 18.57
CA VAL A 160 9.77 7.15 19.92
C VAL A 160 8.76 7.87 20.79
N VAL A 161 7.73 7.15 21.22
CA VAL A 161 6.75 7.65 22.19
C VAL A 161 7.05 7.02 23.54
N THR A 162 7.33 7.86 24.54
CA THR A 162 7.34 7.43 25.93
C THR A 162 5.90 7.29 26.39
N LEU A 163 5.43 6.05 26.41
CA LEU A 163 4.10 5.63 26.84
C LEU A 163 4.05 5.43 28.35
N SER A 164 4.87 6.15 29.13
CA SER A 164 4.86 6.08 30.59
C SER A 164 3.41 6.03 31.05
N PRO A 165 3.02 5.09 31.93
CA PRO A 165 1.74 5.23 32.61
C PRO A 165 1.77 6.64 33.21
N THR A 166 0.94 7.55 32.64
CA THR A 166 0.97 9.03 32.76
C THR A 166 1.88 9.56 33.86
N LEU A 167 2.88 10.41 33.56
CA LEU A 167 3.78 11.08 34.52
C LEU A 167 3.14 11.16 35.92
N ASN A 168 3.55 10.26 36.85
CA ASN A 168 2.98 9.93 38.19
C ASN A 168 2.41 8.50 38.36
N ASN A 169 2.14 7.75 37.29
CA ASN A 169 1.50 6.42 37.32
C ASN A 169 2.48 5.27 36.99
N GLY A 170 3.77 5.58 36.88
CA GLY A 170 4.87 4.60 36.89
C GLY A 170 5.61 4.56 38.23
N GLY A 171 5.62 5.70 38.93
CA GLY A 171 6.12 5.83 40.30
C GLY A 171 5.05 5.84 41.38
N PHE A 172 3.79 5.54 41.02
CA PHE A 172 2.67 5.36 41.96
C PHE A 172 2.33 6.58 42.85
N GLU A 173 2.76 7.79 42.49
CA GLU A 173 2.50 9.02 43.26
C GLU A 173 1.00 9.36 43.34
N ASP A 174 0.23 8.95 42.33
CA ASP A 174 -1.25 9.05 42.32
C ASP A 174 -1.95 7.81 42.92
N GLY A 175 -1.22 7.02 43.71
CA GLY A 175 -1.69 5.75 44.27
C GLY A 175 -1.86 4.66 43.20
N ALA A 176 -2.89 3.81 43.37
CA ALA A 176 -3.14 2.68 42.48
C ALA A 176 -3.95 3.03 41.22
N THR A 177 -4.06 4.31 40.87
CA THR A 177 -4.97 4.79 39.81
C THR A 177 -4.66 4.12 38.46
N GLY A 178 -5.60 3.29 37.97
CA GLY A 178 -5.44 2.56 36.71
C GLY A 178 -4.60 1.28 36.81
N TYR A 179 -4.25 0.84 38.03
CA TYR A 179 -3.77 -0.51 38.31
C TYR A 179 -4.84 -1.33 39.04
N ILE A 180 -4.92 -2.60 38.69
CA ILE A 180 -5.65 -3.61 39.44
C ILE A 180 -4.64 -4.30 40.36
N LEU A 181 -4.93 -4.30 41.65
CA LEU A 181 -4.10 -4.94 42.67
C LEU A 181 -4.70 -6.30 43.03
N GLY A 182 -3.91 -7.36 42.89
CA GLY A 182 -4.25 -8.69 43.39
C GLY A 182 -4.20 -8.76 44.91
N SER A 183 -4.68 -9.87 45.47
CA SER A 183 -4.59 -10.12 46.91
C SER A 183 -3.13 -9.99 47.39
N ASN A 184 -2.91 -9.25 48.48
CA ASN A 184 -1.60 -8.90 49.03
C ASN A 184 -0.70 -7.97 48.18
N ALA A 185 -1.23 -7.35 47.11
CA ALA A 185 -0.57 -6.22 46.47
C ALA A 185 -1.10 -4.90 47.04
N SER A 186 -0.23 -3.91 47.17
CA SER A 186 -0.58 -2.58 47.69
C SER A 186 0.33 -1.50 47.11
N ILE A 187 0.00 -0.23 47.34
CA ILE A 187 0.96 0.86 47.20
C ILE A 187 1.64 1.06 48.56
N ASP A 188 2.96 1.06 48.58
CA ASP A 188 3.75 1.36 49.78
C ASP A 188 4.14 2.83 49.75
N THR A 189 3.81 3.56 50.81
CA THR A 189 4.08 5.01 50.96
C THR A 189 5.30 5.27 51.85
N THR A 190 5.99 4.22 52.27
CA THR A 190 7.15 4.28 53.18
C THR A 190 8.45 3.82 52.54
N VAL A 191 8.37 3.18 51.37
CA VAL A 191 9.49 2.68 50.60
C VAL A 191 9.28 3.10 49.14
N SER A 192 10.24 3.84 48.60
CA SER A 192 10.25 4.30 47.20
C SER A 192 11.69 4.35 46.68
N ARG A 193 11.84 4.35 45.35
CA ARG A 193 13.09 4.62 44.64
C ARG A 193 13.21 6.10 44.32
N SER A 194 12.10 6.68 43.87
CA SER A 194 11.92 8.10 43.61
C SER A 194 10.55 8.52 44.14
N GLY A 195 10.32 9.82 44.39
CA GLY A 195 9.06 10.25 44.99
C GLY A 195 8.81 9.63 46.38
N ASN A 196 7.54 9.33 46.66
CA ASN A 196 7.07 8.87 47.98
C ASN A 196 6.48 7.46 47.96
N ASN A 197 6.09 6.95 46.78
CA ASN A 197 5.32 5.73 46.65
C ASN A 197 6.06 4.66 45.84
N SER A 198 5.68 3.40 46.01
CA SER A 198 6.05 2.31 45.09
C SER A 198 4.98 1.22 45.05
N GLY A 199 4.97 0.43 43.99
CA GLY A 199 4.14 -0.76 43.88
C GLY A 199 4.73 -1.90 44.72
N LYS A 200 3.91 -2.53 45.55
CA LYS A 200 4.34 -3.60 46.48
C LYS A 200 3.63 -4.90 46.18
N LEU A 201 4.40 -5.96 46.01
CA LEU A 201 3.94 -7.35 46.02
C LEU A 201 4.36 -7.99 47.34
N ASN A 202 3.40 -8.26 48.24
CA ASN A 202 3.67 -8.95 49.50
C ASN A 202 3.34 -10.44 49.37
N VAL A 203 4.35 -11.28 49.22
CA VAL A 203 4.21 -12.72 49.05
C VAL A 203 4.25 -13.39 50.42
N VAL A 204 3.16 -14.08 50.78
CA VAL A 204 3.02 -14.81 52.05
C VAL A 204 2.70 -16.27 51.74
N GLY A 205 3.53 -17.20 52.20
CA GLY A 205 3.42 -18.64 51.94
C GLY A 205 3.47 -18.97 50.45
N GLY A 206 4.06 -18.12 49.62
CA GLY A 206 4.00 -18.24 48.15
C GLY A 206 2.65 -17.90 47.52
N ALA A 207 1.74 -17.23 48.24
CA ALA A 207 0.46 -16.80 47.70
C ALA A 207 0.63 -16.03 46.38
N TYR A 208 -0.29 -16.23 45.42
CA TYR A 208 -0.27 -15.47 44.18
C TYR A 208 -0.69 -14.02 44.43
N THR A 209 0.14 -13.08 43.98
CA THR A 209 -0.10 -11.64 44.06
C THR A 209 0.47 -10.97 42.83
N TYR A 210 -0.16 -9.87 42.43
CA TYR A 210 0.19 -9.12 41.22
C TYR A 210 -0.33 -7.68 41.32
N PHE A 211 0.22 -6.80 40.50
CA PHE A 211 -0.49 -5.59 40.07
C PHE A 211 -0.43 -5.50 38.55
N SER A 212 -1.55 -5.10 37.95
CA SER A 212 -1.73 -5.11 36.50
C SER A 212 -2.29 -3.80 36.01
N LYS A 213 -1.76 -3.31 34.88
CA LYS A 213 -2.34 -2.24 34.10
C LYS A 213 -3.08 -2.84 32.90
N GLN A 214 -4.38 -3.06 33.06
CA GLN A 214 -5.21 -3.65 32.00
C GLN A 214 -5.55 -2.68 30.87
N ASN A 215 -5.76 -1.40 31.19
CA ASN A 215 -5.86 -0.33 30.19
C ASN A 215 -4.48 0.29 29.97
N SER A 216 -3.52 -0.53 29.56
CA SER A 216 -2.19 -0.01 29.25
C SER A 216 -2.24 0.75 27.90
N PRO A 217 -1.30 1.67 27.66
CA PRO A 217 -1.15 2.36 26.37
C PRO A 217 -0.49 1.48 25.30
N LEU A 218 -0.28 0.19 25.54
CA LEU A 218 0.32 -0.74 24.58
C LEU A 218 -0.69 -1.11 23.49
N GLU A 219 -0.23 -1.28 22.26
CA GLU A 219 -0.98 -1.94 21.18
C GLU A 219 -0.34 -3.32 20.85
N ILE A 220 -1.13 -4.28 20.38
CA ILE A 220 -0.62 -5.58 19.93
C ILE A 220 0.23 -5.38 18.66
N GLY A 221 1.36 -6.09 18.54
CA GLY A 221 2.31 -5.96 17.43
C GLY A 221 3.46 -4.97 17.69
N GLN A 222 3.26 -4.05 18.65
CA GLN A 222 4.23 -3.02 19.02
C GLN A 222 5.48 -3.61 19.71
N GLN A 223 6.69 -3.21 19.33
CA GLN A 223 7.90 -3.50 20.10
C GLN A 223 8.15 -2.40 21.13
N VAL A 224 8.13 -2.77 22.41
CA VAL A 224 8.34 -1.84 23.52
C VAL A 224 9.56 -2.18 24.35
N LYS A 225 10.15 -1.14 24.93
CA LYS A 225 11.08 -1.26 26.05
C LYS A 225 10.34 -0.88 27.33
N VAL A 226 10.30 -1.80 28.29
CA VAL A 226 9.83 -1.50 29.64
C VAL A 226 11.03 -1.45 30.56
N SER A 227 11.22 -0.33 31.23
CA SER A 227 12.25 -0.15 32.25
C SER A 227 11.63 0.20 33.59
N PHE A 228 12.22 -0.28 34.68
CA PHE A 228 11.72 -0.04 36.03
C PHE A 228 12.84 -0.28 37.04
N TRP A 229 12.65 0.18 38.27
CA TRP A 229 13.48 -0.19 39.40
C TRP A 229 12.75 -1.21 40.26
N ALA A 230 13.47 -2.18 40.81
CA ALA A 230 12.91 -3.13 41.76
C ALA A 230 13.87 -3.43 42.91
N LYS A 231 13.33 -3.75 44.09
CA LYS A 231 14.07 -4.31 45.22
C LYS A 231 13.28 -5.40 45.93
N SER A 232 13.99 -6.26 46.65
CA SER A 232 13.40 -7.30 47.48
C SER A 232 13.68 -7.08 48.97
N SER A 233 12.83 -7.64 49.84
CA SER A 233 13.08 -7.71 51.29
C SER A 233 14.10 -8.77 51.69
N VAL A 234 14.41 -9.71 50.80
CA VAL A 234 15.38 -10.81 51.02
C VAL A 234 16.32 -10.91 49.82
N ALA A 235 17.51 -11.47 49.99
CA ALA A 235 18.51 -11.65 48.93
C ALA A 235 18.83 -13.15 48.73
N ASP A 236 17.83 -13.94 48.31
CA ASP A 236 17.93 -15.38 48.03
C ASP A 236 17.09 -15.79 46.81
N ASP A 237 17.21 -17.03 46.32
CA ASP A 237 16.52 -17.44 45.07
C ASP A 237 14.98 -17.47 45.15
N SER A 238 14.36 -17.22 46.31
CA SER A 238 12.91 -17.27 46.50
C SER A 238 12.19 -16.00 46.05
N HIS A 239 12.87 -14.85 45.99
CA HIS A 239 12.27 -13.52 45.80
C HIS A 239 11.93 -13.13 44.36
N ARG A 240 11.50 -14.08 43.54
CA ARG A 240 11.36 -13.86 42.11
C ARG A 240 10.06 -13.16 41.78
N PHE A 241 10.09 -12.35 40.75
CA PHE A 241 8.89 -11.80 40.13
C PHE A 241 9.00 -11.88 38.62
N ARG A 242 7.91 -11.57 37.94
CA ARG A 242 7.86 -11.49 36.50
C ARG A 242 7.16 -10.22 36.06
N LEU A 243 7.60 -9.70 34.92
CA LEU A 243 6.84 -8.80 34.08
C LEU A 243 6.19 -9.64 32.98
N VAL A 244 4.87 -9.59 32.92
CA VAL A 244 4.08 -10.14 31.83
C VAL A 244 3.68 -9.00 30.90
N LEU A 245 4.09 -9.10 29.64
CA LEU A 245 3.66 -8.20 28.55
C LEU A 245 2.89 -9.02 27.54
N GLY A 246 1.59 -8.76 27.44
CA GLY A 246 0.69 -9.64 26.69
C GLY A 246 0.63 -11.03 27.31
N VAL A 247 1.25 -12.02 26.65
CA VAL A 247 1.35 -13.41 27.13
C VAL A 247 2.75 -13.85 27.55
N THR A 248 3.77 -13.02 27.31
CA THR A 248 5.16 -13.43 27.52
C THR A 248 5.63 -13.12 28.94
N ASN A 249 6.37 -14.06 29.55
CA ASN A 249 6.82 -13.98 30.93
C ASN A 249 8.33 -13.66 31.01
N ASN A 250 8.67 -12.46 31.49
CA ASN A 250 10.05 -12.06 31.75
C ASN A 250 10.31 -12.14 33.25
N GLN A 251 11.18 -13.04 33.69
CA GLN A 251 11.40 -13.29 35.12
C GLN A 251 12.65 -12.56 35.61
N PHE A 252 12.58 -12.04 36.83
CA PHE A 252 13.63 -11.27 37.47
C PHE A 252 13.86 -11.76 38.90
N THR A 253 15.10 -11.60 39.36
CA THR A 253 15.59 -12.04 40.67
C THR A 253 16.48 -10.93 41.24
N PRO A 254 15.96 -10.05 42.13
CA PRO A 254 16.76 -9.01 42.78
C PRO A 254 18.01 -9.54 43.46
N SER A 255 19.20 -9.14 43.01
CA SER A 255 20.44 -9.70 43.56
C SER A 255 20.75 -9.24 44.99
N SER A 256 20.04 -8.21 45.46
CA SER A 256 20.23 -7.56 46.76
C SER A 256 18.92 -7.01 47.33
N THR A 257 18.99 -6.46 48.54
CA THR A 257 17.89 -5.72 49.17
C THR A 257 17.85 -4.24 48.75
N ASP A 258 18.76 -3.80 47.88
CA ASP A 258 18.79 -2.45 47.35
C ASP A 258 18.02 -2.35 46.04
N TRP A 259 17.75 -1.12 45.60
CA TRP A 259 17.09 -0.88 44.32
C TRP A 259 18.00 -1.17 43.15
N GLU A 260 17.52 -1.99 42.23
CA GLU A 260 18.21 -2.41 41.02
C GLU A 260 17.40 -1.99 39.79
N PHE A 261 18.08 -1.58 38.73
CA PHE A 261 17.45 -1.19 37.47
C PHE A 261 17.27 -2.42 36.59
N TYR A 262 16.10 -2.51 35.98
CA TYR A 262 15.73 -3.57 35.05
C TYR A 262 15.17 -2.96 33.78
N GLU A 263 15.45 -3.63 32.66
CA GLU A 263 14.82 -3.34 31.39
C GLU A 263 14.52 -4.62 30.62
N VAL A 264 13.46 -4.58 29.83
CA VAL A 264 13.12 -5.62 28.86
C VAL A 264 12.69 -4.97 27.56
N THR A 265 13.15 -5.53 26.44
CA THR A 265 12.64 -5.19 25.10
C THR A 265 11.82 -6.35 24.58
N GLN A 266 10.60 -6.08 24.12
CA GLN A 266 9.65 -7.13 23.75
C GLN A 266 8.55 -6.61 22.80
N THR A 267 8.16 -7.45 21.84
CA THR A 267 6.91 -7.29 21.08
C THR A 267 5.69 -7.68 21.93
N VAL A 268 4.66 -6.84 21.93
CA VAL A 268 3.39 -7.08 22.63
C VAL A 268 2.53 -8.04 21.80
N TYR A 269 2.11 -9.16 22.38
CA TYR A 269 1.30 -10.17 21.69
C TYR A 269 -0.01 -10.45 22.42
N SER A 270 -1.08 -10.65 21.64
CA SER A 270 -2.40 -11.15 22.05
C SER A 270 -3.22 -10.28 23.01
N THR A 271 -2.61 -9.64 24.01
CA THR A 271 -3.26 -8.69 24.92
C THR A 271 -2.34 -7.49 25.16
N THR A 272 -2.92 -6.38 25.58
CA THR A 272 -2.19 -5.15 25.91
C THR A 272 -1.89 -5.03 27.40
N GLU A 273 -2.08 -6.10 28.18
CA GLU A 273 -1.92 -6.06 29.63
C GLU A 273 -0.44 -6.01 30.04
N LEU A 274 -0.11 -5.12 30.98
CA LEU A 274 1.21 -5.04 31.61
C LEU A 274 1.07 -5.44 33.08
N THR A 275 1.60 -6.61 33.46
CA THR A 275 1.44 -7.15 34.82
C THR A 275 2.78 -7.46 35.47
N PHE A 276 2.97 -6.97 36.69
CA PHE A 276 4.00 -7.49 37.59
C PHE A 276 3.37 -8.51 38.53
N ALA A 277 3.92 -9.71 38.59
CA ALA A 277 3.40 -10.79 39.41
C ALA A 277 4.52 -11.57 40.09
N ARG A 278 4.23 -12.15 41.25
CA ARG A 278 5.18 -13.01 41.96
C ARG A 278 5.54 -14.25 41.14
N VAL A 279 6.74 -14.79 41.37
CA VAL A 279 7.21 -16.10 40.88
C VAL A 279 7.79 -16.90 42.05
N GLY A 280 7.60 -18.21 42.06
CA GLY A 280 8.11 -19.06 43.15
C GLY A 280 7.25 -19.02 44.42
N GLY A 281 7.77 -19.58 45.50
CA GLY A 281 7.12 -19.63 46.82
C GLY A 281 8.06 -19.12 47.92
N GLY A 282 7.51 -18.86 49.11
CA GLY A 282 8.24 -18.26 50.24
C GLY A 282 7.55 -17.01 50.79
N ASP A 283 8.20 -16.36 51.75
CA ASP A 283 7.76 -15.10 52.37
C ASP A 283 8.74 -13.99 51.97
N PHE A 284 8.29 -13.06 51.14
CA PHE A 284 9.11 -11.93 50.70
C PHE A 284 8.25 -10.77 50.18
N THR A 285 8.83 -9.58 50.13
CA THR A 285 8.24 -8.40 49.50
C THR A 285 9.07 -7.97 48.31
N ILE A 286 8.41 -7.63 47.20
CA ILE A 286 9.02 -6.93 46.07
C ILE A 286 8.42 -5.52 46.00
N HIS A 287 9.28 -4.51 45.94
CA HIS A 287 8.91 -3.15 45.59
C HIS A 287 9.36 -2.85 44.16
N ILE A 288 8.49 -2.22 43.37
CA ILE A 288 8.74 -1.82 41.99
C ILE A 288 8.35 -0.35 41.85
N ASP A 289 9.18 0.41 41.15
CA ASP A 289 9.04 1.87 41.02
C ASP A 289 9.59 2.36 39.67
N ASP A 290 9.28 3.61 39.32
CA ASP A 290 9.75 4.30 38.11
C ASP A 290 9.51 3.51 36.80
N ILE A 291 8.35 2.85 36.69
CA ILE A 291 8.00 2.08 35.49
C ILE A 291 7.84 3.03 34.31
N THR A 292 8.66 2.83 33.28
CA THR A 292 8.63 3.54 32.01
C THR A 292 8.42 2.54 30.88
N VAL A 293 7.49 2.87 29.99
CA VAL A 293 7.27 2.13 28.75
C VAL A 293 7.65 3.05 27.59
N THR A 294 8.51 2.58 26.71
CA THR A 294 8.97 3.31 25.53
C THR A 294 8.66 2.49 24.30
N ASN A 295 8.00 3.10 23.31
CA ASN A 295 7.87 2.45 22.02
C ASN A 295 9.21 2.44 21.27
N LEU A 296 9.61 1.30 20.70
CA LEU A 296 10.81 1.18 19.88
C LEU A 296 10.50 1.10 18.39
N THR A 297 9.43 0.40 18.03
CA THR A 297 8.95 0.31 16.65
C THR A 297 7.42 0.35 16.62
N ALA A 298 6.85 0.82 15.53
CA ALA A 298 5.40 0.84 15.36
C ALA A 298 5.01 0.28 14.00
N ASP A 299 3.78 -0.22 13.94
CA ASP A 299 3.07 -0.47 12.69
C ASP A 299 2.48 0.84 12.15
N GLY A 300 2.52 0.97 10.83
CA GLY A 300 1.85 2.02 10.07
C GLY A 300 0.71 1.41 9.26
N HIS A 301 -0.52 1.69 9.67
CA HIS A 301 -1.74 1.20 9.03
C HIS A 301 -2.29 2.22 8.03
N VAL A 302 -2.69 1.78 6.85
CA VAL A 302 -3.24 2.66 5.81
C VAL A 302 -4.73 2.88 6.04
N THR A 303 -5.07 4.13 6.36
CA THR A 303 -6.46 4.59 6.49
C THR A 303 -7.04 5.07 5.16
N THR A 304 -6.19 5.53 4.25
CA THR A 304 -6.59 6.02 2.93
C THR A 304 -5.48 5.74 1.93
N TRP A 305 -5.84 5.10 0.81
CA TRP A 305 -5.02 5.07 -0.39
C TRP A 305 -5.58 6.11 -1.37
N TYR A 306 -4.80 7.15 -1.63
CA TYR A 306 -5.23 8.27 -2.45
C TYR A 306 -5.26 7.88 -3.93
N ASP A 307 -6.45 7.93 -4.52
CA ASP A 307 -6.63 8.03 -5.97
C ASP A 307 -5.91 9.27 -6.51
N GLN A 308 -4.95 9.08 -7.41
CA GLN A 308 -4.16 10.15 -8.02
C GLN A 308 -4.86 10.79 -9.22
N GLY A 309 -5.85 10.12 -9.82
CA GLY A 309 -6.60 10.62 -10.98
C GLY A 309 -7.82 11.47 -10.61
N GLY A 310 -8.16 11.59 -9.32
CA GLY A 310 -9.37 12.27 -8.90
C GLY A 310 -9.64 12.22 -7.39
N THR A 311 -10.92 12.18 -7.01
CA THR A 311 -11.38 12.21 -5.62
C THR A 311 -11.81 10.83 -5.10
N ASN A 312 -11.50 9.76 -5.83
CA ASN A 312 -11.96 8.42 -5.51
C ASN A 312 -11.05 7.70 -4.51
N HIS A 313 -10.62 8.37 -3.44
CA HIS A 313 -9.72 7.75 -2.45
C HIS A 313 -10.38 6.59 -1.71
N ALA A 314 -9.67 5.46 -1.61
CA ALA A 314 -10.15 4.25 -0.95
C ALA A 314 -9.79 4.29 0.54
N THR A 315 -10.73 3.96 1.42
CA THR A 315 -10.59 4.21 2.86
C THR A 315 -10.91 2.99 3.71
N GLN A 316 -10.31 2.96 4.90
CA GLN A 316 -10.67 2.07 6.01
C GLN A 316 -10.64 2.87 7.31
N THR A 317 -11.59 2.60 8.21
CA THR A 317 -11.69 3.28 9.51
C THR A 317 -11.51 2.35 10.70
N ASP A 318 -11.75 1.05 10.54
CA ASP A 318 -11.51 0.08 11.60
C ASP A 318 -10.06 -0.38 11.56
N VAL A 319 -9.34 -0.20 12.66
CA VAL A 319 -7.90 -0.49 12.75
C VAL A 319 -7.61 -1.97 12.52
N ALA A 320 -8.54 -2.84 12.91
CA ALA A 320 -8.38 -4.28 12.70
C ALA A 320 -8.36 -4.67 11.21
N TYR A 321 -8.92 -3.83 10.33
CA TYR A 321 -9.11 -4.14 8.90
C TYR A 321 -8.23 -3.28 7.98
N MET A 322 -7.26 -2.55 8.54
CA MET A 322 -6.39 -1.66 7.77
C MET A 322 -5.11 -2.38 7.32
N PRO A 323 -4.82 -2.41 6.00
CA PRO A 323 -3.55 -2.97 5.53
C PRO A 323 -2.37 -2.16 6.06
N LYS A 324 -1.20 -2.79 6.16
CA LYS A 324 0.02 -2.14 6.66
C LYS A 324 0.87 -1.59 5.53
N ILE A 325 1.57 -0.49 5.79
CA ILE A 325 2.69 0.01 4.95
C ILE A 325 4.02 0.02 5.72
N VAL A 326 3.96 -0.02 7.06
CA VAL A 326 5.11 -0.28 7.92
C VAL A 326 4.73 -1.40 8.87
N ASP A 327 5.53 -2.46 8.91
CA ASP A 327 5.34 -3.62 9.78
C ASP A 327 6.52 -3.76 10.73
N GLY A 328 6.25 -3.70 12.04
CA GLY A 328 7.27 -3.78 13.08
C GLY A 328 8.37 -2.71 12.95
N GLY A 329 8.05 -1.55 12.37
CA GLY A 329 8.98 -0.45 12.11
C GLY A 329 9.79 -0.55 10.82
N THR A 330 9.53 -1.54 9.97
CA THR A 330 10.17 -1.64 8.65
C THR A 330 9.16 -1.31 7.56
N LEU A 331 9.55 -0.51 6.57
CA LEU A 331 8.73 -0.26 5.39
C LEU A 331 8.43 -1.59 4.69
N VAL A 332 7.16 -1.84 4.38
CA VAL A 332 6.74 -2.99 3.59
C VAL A 332 7.19 -2.74 2.14
N THR A 333 7.92 -3.69 1.56
CA THR A 333 8.42 -3.60 0.19
C THR A 333 8.22 -4.87 -0.61
N GLU A 334 8.03 -4.73 -1.92
CA GLU A 334 8.14 -5.80 -2.91
C GLU A 334 8.97 -5.31 -4.10
N GLY A 335 9.90 -6.15 -4.60
CA GLY A 335 10.86 -5.71 -5.62
C GLY A 335 11.79 -4.57 -5.15
N GLY A 336 11.91 -4.36 -3.84
CA GLY A 336 12.65 -3.23 -3.25
C GLY A 336 11.91 -1.89 -3.28
N LEU A 337 10.64 -1.86 -3.71
CA LEU A 337 9.79 -0.68 -3.76
C LEU A 337 8.65 -0.80 -2.75
N PRO A 338 8.09 0.33 -2.26
CA PRO A 338 7.00 0.32 -1.28
C PRO A 338 5.80 -0.55 -1.73
N ALA A 339 5.15 -1.20 -0.77
CA ALA A 339 3.93 -1.99 -0.99
C ALA A 339 2.97 -1.88 0.22
N LEU A 340 1.69 -2.11 -0.01
CA LEU A 340 0.71 -2.33 1.06
C LEU A 340 0.58 -3.82 1.34
N ASP A 341 0.66 -4.24 2.59
CA ASP A 341 0.52 -5.62 3.05
C ASP A 341 -0.91 -5.88 3.56
N PHE A 342 -1.51 -6.96 3.10
CA PHE A 342 -2.82 -7.47 3.50
C PHE A 342 -2.67 -8.86 4.10
N ASP A 343 -3.22 -9.07 5.29
CA ASP A 343 -2.93 -10.24 6.12
C ASP A 343 -3.69 -11.54 5.76
N GLY A 344 -4.65 -11.47 4.83
CA GLY A 344 -5.51 -12.58 4.44
C GLY A 344 -6.63 -12.91 5.41
N VAL A 345 -6.87 -12.09 6.42
CA VAL A 345 -7.91 -12.30 7.44
C VAL A 345 -9.07 -11.34 7.23
N ASP A 346 -8.82 -10.04 7.23
CA ASP A 346 -9.89 -9.03 7.17
C ASP A 346 -9.48 -7.68 6.57
N ASP A 347 -8.22 -7.48 6.17
CA ASP A 347 -7.74 -6.23 5.57
C ASP A 347 -8.43 -5.86 4.26
N HIS A 348 -8.87 -4.60 4.14
CA HIS A 348 -9.48 -4.07 2.91
C HIS A 348 -9.56 -2.53 2.87
N LEU A 349 -9.71 -1.99 1.66
CA LEU A 349 -10.00 -0.56 1.41
C LEU A 349 -11.21 -0.41 0.49
N PHE A 350 -12.13 0.50 0.82
CA PHE A 350 -13.41 0.66 0.11
C PHE A 350 -13.61 2.04 -0.52
N LYS A 351 -14.34 2.07 -1.64
CA LYS A 351 -14.80 3.30 -2.30
C LYS A 351 -16.04 3.12 -3.19
N ASP A 352 -17.18 2.85 -2.57
CA ASP A 352 -18.43 2.45 -3.26
C ASP A 352 -18.88 3.41 -4.38
N SER A 353 -18.58 4.70 -4.29
CA SER A 353 -18.95 5.67 -5.33
C SER A 353 -18.33 5.38 -6.70
N VAL A 354 -17.21 4.65 -6.77
CA VAL A 354 -16.58 4.25 -8.03
C VAL A 354 -17.44 3.25 -8.81
N ALA A 355 -18.18 2.38 -8.11
CA ALA A 355 -18.94 1.30 -8.73
C ALA A 355 -20.03 1.77 -9.71
N ALA A 356 -20.57 2.98 -9.50
CA ALA A 356 -21.55 3.58 -10.38
C ALA A 356 -21.03 3.79 -11.82
N SER A 357 -19.72 4.01 -11.99
CA SER A 357 -19.10 4.18 -13.31
C SER A 357 -19.01 2.87 -14.12
N PHE A 358 -19.29 1.73 -13.49
CA PHE A 358 -19.28 0.38 -14.07
C PHE A 358 -20.69 -0.24 -14.13
N THR A 359 -21.75 0.57 -13.96
CA THR A 359 -23.15 0.12 -14.05
C THR A 359 -23.70 0.44 -15.44
N GLY A 360 -24.35 -0.54 -16.07
CA GLY A 360 -24.90 -0.40 -17.42
C GLY A 360 -24.87 -1.70 -18.22
N ASN A 361 -25.39 -1.65 -19.44
CA ASN A 361 -25.37 -2.78 -20.38
C ASN A 361 -24.01 -2.89 -21.06
N ASP A 362 -23.42 -4.09 -21.10
CA ASP A 362 -22.13 -4.35 -21.76
C ASP A 362 -21.02 -3.34 -21.41
N ILE A 363 -21.00 -2.86 -20.17
CA ILE A 363 -20.08 -1.78 -19.78
C ILE A 363 -18.61 -2.28 -19.78
N PRO A 364 -17.70 -1.62 -20.52
CA PRO A 364 -16.31 -2.00 -20.59
C PRO A 364 -15.59 -1.78 -19.26
N ILE A 365 -14.45 -2.44 -19.11
CA ILE A 365 -13.57 -2.29 -17.96
C ILE A 365 -12.14 -2.68 -18.37
N SER A 366 -11.17 -1.91 -17.93
CA SER A 366 -9.77 -2.32 -17.98
C SER A 366 -9.12 -2.18 -16.62
N ILE A 367 -8.36 -3.19 -16.18
CA ILE A 367 -7.70 -3.23 -14.87
C ILE A 367 -6.23 -3.50 -15.09
N PHE A 368 -5.36 -2.77 -14.40
CA PHE A 368 -3.93 -3.04 -14.34
C PHE A 368 -3.54 -3.09 -12.87
N ALA A 369 -3.00 -4.21 -12.41
CA ALA A 369 -2.66 -4.41 -11.01
C ALA A 369 -1.27 -5.02 -10.85
N CYS A 370 -0.44 -4.37 -10.04
CA CYS A 370 0.86 -4.86 -9.59
C CYS A 370 0.75 -5.33 -8.13
N PHE A 371 0.94 -6.63 -7.91
CA PHE A 371 0.78 -7.26 -6.60
C PHE A 371 1.60 -8.54 -6.48
N LYS A 372 1.63 -9.09 -5.27
CA LYS A 372 2.20 -10.41 -4.95
C LYS A 372 1.31 -11.10 -3.94
N GLU A 373 1.03 -12.38 -4.18
CA GLU A 373 0.29 -13.22 -3.26
C GLU A 373 1.28 -14.00 -2.37
N THR A 374 0.90 -14.28 -1.12
CA THR A 374 1.72 -15.05 -0.16
C THR A 374 1.08 -16.36 0.30
N ALA A 375 -0.19 -16.62 -0.06
CA ALA A 375 -0.90 -17.86 0.26
C ALA A 375 -1.77 -18.34 -0.91
N SER A 376 -2.03 -19.63 -1.02
CA SER A 376 -2.75 -20.22 -2.18
C SER A 376 -4.28 -20.21 -2.08
N SER A 377 -4.85 -19.42 -1.18
CA SER A 377 -6.30 -19.34 -0.92
C SER A 377 -7.03 -18.46 -1.94
N TYR A 378 -8.36 -18.30 -1.78
CA TYR A 378 -9.07 -17.24 -2.48
C TYR A 378 -8.61 -15.88 -1.96
N SER A 379 -8.04 -15.07 -2.84
CA SER A 379 -7.41 -13.79 -2.50
C SER A 379 -7.85 -12.74 -3.53
N ASP A 380 -8.81 -11.89 -3.19
CA ASP A 380 -9.34 -10.85 -4.09
C ASP A 380 -8.45 -9.59 -4.03
N ILE A 381 -7.87 -9.22 -5.17
CA ILE A 381 -7.07 -8.00 -5.32
C ILE A 381 -8.01 -6.81 -5.47
N PHE A 382 -9.03 -6.97 -6.31
CA PHE A 382 -9.98 -5.95 -6.68
C PHE A 382 -11.36 -6.58 -6.91
N SER A 383 -12.42 -5.94 -6.41
CA SER A 383 -13.78 -6.33 -6.73
C SER A 383 -14.75 -5.16 -6.87
N LEU A 384 -15.67 -5.31 -7.82
CA LEU A 384 -16.92 -4.59 -7.94
C LEU A 384 -18.07 -5.58 -7.76
N SER A 385 -19.10 -5.20 -7.01
CA SER A 385 -20.25 -6.09 -6.78
C SER A 385 -21.53 -5.34 -6.43
N ASN A 386 -22.54 -6.10 -5.99
CA ASN A 386 -23.79 -5.60 -5.43
C ASN A 386 -23.91 -5.85 -3.91
N SER A 387 -24.43 -4.87 -3.19
CA SER A 387 -24.63 -4.91 -1.73
C SER A 387 -25.79 -5.81 -1.29
N THR A 388 -26.69 -6.19 -2.21
CA THR A 388 -27.92 -6.94 -1.93
C THR A 388 -28.00 -8.29 -2.63
N SER A 389 -27.00 -8.64 -3.45
CA SER A 389 -26.98 -9.87 -4.24
C SER A 389 -25.56 -10.39 -4.46
N ASN A 390 -25.40 -11.69 -4.70
CA ASN A 390 -24.11 -12.30 -5.04
C ASN A 390 -23.70 -12.10 -6.51
N VAL A 391 -24.60 -11.55 -7.33
CA VAL A 391 -24.38 -11.09 -8.71
C VAL A 391 -25.15 -9.78 -8.91
N PRO A 392 -24.72 -8.87 -9.79
CA PRO A 392 -23.53 -8.95 -10.64
C PRO A 392 -22.22 -8.77 -9.87
N LEU A 393 -21.10 -9.12 -10.51
CA LEU A 393 -19.76 -8.79 -10.02
C LEU A 393 -18.74 -8.68 -11.15
N LYS A 394 -17.65 -7.94 -10.90
CA LYS A 394 -16.42 -7.92 -11.70
C LYS A 394 -15.26 -7.99 -10.72
N ARG A 395 -14.38 -8.98 -10.80
CA ARG A 395 -13.27 -9.11 -9.84
C ARG A 395 -12.02 -9.72 -10.44
N LEU A 396 -10.88 -9.23 -9.97
CA LEU A 396 -9.55 -9.79 -10.22
C LEU A 396 -9.08 -10.44 -8.93
N PHE A 397 -8.81 -11.74 -8.98
CA PHE A 397 -8.48 -12.52 -7.80
C PHE A 397 -7.52 -13.65 -8.11
N ARG A 398 -6.95 -14.20 -7.05
CA ARG A 398 -6.06 -15.34 -7.08
C ARG A 398 -6.69 -16.54 -6.39
N ILE A 399 -6.37 -17.72 -6.90
CA ILE A 399 -6.77 -18.99 -6.31
C ILE A 399 -5.77 -20.07 -6.72
N ASN A 400 -5.23 -20.84 -5.77
CA ASN A 400 -4.36 -21.99 -6.05
C ASN A 400 -3.18 -21.70 -6.99
N GLY A 401 -2.65 -20.46 -7.02
CA GLY A 401 -1.60 -20.09 -7.96
C GLY A 401 -2.10 -19.79 -9.37
N TYR A 402 -3.34 -19.33 -9.50
CA TYR A 402 -3.89 -18.88 -10.77
C TYR A 402 -4.38 -17.45 -10.61
N SER A 403 -4.06 -16.62 -11.59
CA SER A 403 -4.72 -15.33 -11.76
C SER A 403 -6.02 -15.55 -12.52
N ARG A 404 -7.10 -14.96 -12.02
CA ARG A 404 -8.43 -15.11 -12.59
C ARG A 404 -9.17 -13.80 -12.62
N TYR A 405 -9.91 -13.60 -13.70
CA TYR A 405 -10.87 -12.51 -13.80
C TYR A 405 -12.26 -13.10 -13.97
N ASP A 406 -13.21 -12.56 -13.21
CA ASP A 406 -14.57 -13.07 -13.12
C ASP A 406 -15.52 -11.91 -13.33
N GLN A 407 -16.37 -12.04 -14.34
CA GLN A 407 -17.37 -11.05 -14.71
C GLN A 407 -18.72 -11.74 -14.85
N ARG A 408 -19.70 -11.30 -14.06
CA ARG A 408 -21.06 -11.83 -14.05
C ARG A 408 -22.08 -10.70 -14.03
N ASP A 409 -23.04 -10.74 -14.94
CA ASP A 409 -24.11 -9.73 -15.03
C ASP A 409 -25.27 -10.00 -14.05
N ASN A 410 -26.31 -9.16 -14.11
CA ASN A 410 -27.51 -9.31 -13.28
C ASN A 410 -28.28 -10.62 -13.53
N ALA A 411 -28.15 -11.21 -14.72
CA ALA A 411 -28.79 -12.47 -15.11
C ALA A 411 -27.94 -13.70 -14.76
N ALA A 412 -26.79 -13.49 -14.10
CA ALA A 412 -25.77 -14.49 -13.79
C ALA A 412 -25.09 -15.11 -15.03
N THR A 413 -25.17 -14.45 -16.19
CA THR A 413 -24.30 -14.74 -17.33
C THR A 413 -22.88 -14.43 -16.91
N PHE A 414 -21.94 -15.35 -17.13
CA PHE A 414 -20.57 -15.20 -16.65
C PHE A 414 -19.50 -15.67 -17.64
N ILE A 415 -18.30 -15.15 -17.44
CA ILE A 415 -17.04 -15.68 -17.98
C ILE A 415 -16.04 -15.85 -16.84
N PHE A 416 -14.96 -16.58 -17.10
CA PHE A 416 -13.98 -16.87 -16.06
C PHE A 416 -12.55 -17.10 -16.61
N PRO A 417 -11.98 -16.16 -17.38
CA PRO A 417 -10.63 -16.30 -17.90
C PRO A 417 -9.61 -16.45 -16.76
N ASN A 418 -8.63 -17.32 -16.96
CA ASN A 418 -7.61 -17.73 -16.02
C ASN A 418 -6.22 -17.80 -16.68
N GLY A 419 -5.18 -17.71 -15.85
CA GLY A 419 -3.79 -17.93 -16.24
C GLY A 419 -3.00 -18.64 -15.13
N ASP A 420 -2.20 -19.62 -15.51
CA ASP A 420 -1.38 -20.45 -14.61
C ASP A 420 -0.10 -19.74 -14.17
N PHE A 421 0.02 -19.33 -12.89
CA PHE A 421 1.25 -18.71 -12.37
C PHE A 421 1.52 -18.91 -10.89
N GLY A 422 2.72 -19.41 -10.57
CA GLY A 422 3.19 -19.72 -9.23
C GLY A 422 3.03 -18.59 -8.20
N LEU A 423 2.89 -18.99 -6.93
CA LEU A 423 2.45 -18.18 -5.80
C LEU A 423 3.48 -17.17 -5.25
N THR A 424 4.64 -16.98 -5.88
CA THR A 424 5.78 -16.31 -5.20
C THR A 424 6.36 -15.11 -5.93
N ASN A 425 5.88 -14.80 -7.12
CA ASN A 425 6.41 -13.71 -7.92
C ASN A 425 5.55 -12.45 -7.73
N GLN A 426 6.20 -11.29 -7.81
CA GLN A 426 5.52 -10.05 -8.15
C GLN A 426 4.92 -10.20 -9.55
N ILE A 427 3.67 -9.78 -9.72
CA ILE A 427 2.88 -10.00 -10.93
C ILE A 427 2.27 -8.67 -11.36
N LEU A 428 2.32 -8.41 -12.66
CA LEU A 428 1.42 -7.48 -13.35
C LEU A 428 0.32 -8.28 -14.05
N ASN A 429 -0.90 -8.15 -13.56
CA ASN A 429 -2.08 -8.60 -14.30
C ASN A 429 -2.77 -7.43 -14.97
N SER A 430 -3.21 -7.69 -16.19
CA SER A 430 -3.98 -6.72 -16.95
C SER A 430 -5.22 -7.38 -17.52
N VAL A 431 -6.36 -6.74 -17.35
CA VAL A 431 -7.63 -7.16 -17.93
C VAL A 431 -8.07 -6.06 -18.86
N THR A 432 -8.48 -6.41 -20.08
CA THR A 432 -9.12 -5.47 -21.00
C THR A 432 -10.46 -6.04 -21.42
N SER A 433 -11.51 -5.23 -21.36
CA SER A 433 -12.84 -5.60 -21.81
C SER A 433 -13.47 -4.52 -22.67
N THR A 434 -13.98 -4.94 -23.83
CA THR A 434 -14.83 -4.13 -24.72
C THR A 434 -16.28 -4.04 -24.25
N GLY A 435 -16.63 -4.70 -23.15
CA GLY A 435 -18.00 -5.01 -22.76
C GLY A 435 -18.30 -6.50 -22.96
N ASN A 436 -18.12 -6.99 -24.18
CA ASN A 436 -18.48 -8.37 -24.59
C ASN A 436 -17.27 -9.30 -24.74
N SER A 437 -16.08 -8.77 -25.02
CA SER A 437 -14.84 -9.53 -25.06
C SER A 437 -14.01 -9.18 -23.84
N VAL A 438 -13.38 -10.18 -23.23
CA VAL A 438 -12.50 -10.01 -22.08
C VAL A 438 -11.22 -10.78 -22.32
N ASN A 439 -10.11 -10.10 -22.13
CA ASN A 439 -8.78 -10.68 -22.24
C ASN A 439 -8.05 -10.52 -20.91
N LEU A 440 -7.47 -11.61 -20.42
CA LEU A 440 -6.57 -11.62 -19.27
C LEU A 440 -5.13 -11.73 -19.77
N TYR A 441 -4.31 -10.78 -19.37
CA TYR A 441 -2.88 -10.74 -19.62
C TYR A 441 -2.12 -10.86 -18.32
N GLU A 442 -0.94 -11.43 -18.42
CA GLU A 442 0.03 -11.42 -17.35
C GLU A 442 1.43 -11.19 -17.91
N GLN A 443 2.17 -10.24 -17.32
CA GLN A 443 3.51 -9.85 -17.77
C GLN A 443 3.53 -9.51 -19.28
N GLY A 444 2.49 -8.82 -19.76
CA GLY A 444 2.31 -8.46 -21.17
C GLY A 444 1.88 -9.59 -22.11
N VAL A 445 1.73 -10.83 -21.62
CA VAL A 445 1.36 -12.01 -22.43
C VAL A 445 -0.11 -12.36 -22.22
N LEU A 446 -0.85 -12.51 -23.32
CA LEU A 446 -2.25 -12.99 -23.29
C LEU A 446 -2.31 -14.41 -22.71
N LYS A 447 -3.18 -14.63 -21.73
CA LYS A 447 -3.39 -15.94 -21.10
C LYS A 447 -4.67 -16.59 -21.56
N GLU A 448 -5.77 -15.85 -21.48
CA GLU A 448 -7.07 -16.33 -21.90
C GLU A 448 -7.89 -15.16 -22.46
N SER A 449 -8.76 -15.51 -23.40
CA SER A 449 -9.70 -14.61 -24.05
C SER A 449 -11.05 -15.30 -24.10
N ASP A 450 -12.07 -14.63 -23.56
CA ASP A 450 -13.45 -15.10 -23.57
C ASP A 450 -14.34 -14.02 -24.20
N THR A 451 -15.42 -14.48 -24.84
CA THR A 451 -16.43 -13.60 -25.42
C THR A 451 -17.82 -14.03 -25.02
N THR A 452 -18.57 -13.13 -24.43
CA THR A 452 -19.95 -13.35 -24.00
C THR A 452 -20.73 -12.04 -24.11
N ASP A 453 -22.00 -12.13 -24.49
CA ASP A 453 -22.92 -11.01 -24.43
C ASP A 453 -23.38 -10.81 -22.99
N PHE A 454 -23.02 -9.69 -22.37
CA PHE A 454 -23.42 -9.42 -21.00
C PHE A 454 -24.63 -8.49 -21.01
N GLY A 455 -25.61 -8.81 -20.17
CA GLY A 455 -26.69 -7.87 -19.95
C GLY A 455 -26.25 -6.68 -19.10
N ASN A 456 -27.23 -6.17 -18.36
CA ASN A 456 -27.01 -5.07 -17.46
C ASN A 456 -26.21 -5.48 -16.22
N PHE A 457 -25.28 -4.63 -15.82
CA PHE A 457 -24.63 -4.63 -14.51
C PHE A 457 -25.27 -3.58 -13.62
N THR A 458 -25.60 -3.93 -12.39
CA THR A 458 -25.97 -3.03 -11.28
C THR A 458 -24.99 -3.20 -10.12
N LEU A 459 -23.96 -2.35 -10.09
CA LEU A 459 -22.86 -2.40 -9.12
C LEU A 459 -22.90 -1.19 -8.19
N ASP A 460 -22.75 -1.42 -6.89
CA ASP A 460 -22.75 -0.39 -5.85
C ASP A 460 -21.67 -0.62 -4.77
N ARG A 461 -20.80 -1.62 -4.97
CA ARG A 461 -19.65 -1.91 -4.12
C ARG A 461 -18.35 -1.82 -4.90
N PHE A 462 -17.34 -1.21 -4.29
CA PHE A 462 -15.94 -1.22 -4.76
C PHE A 462 -15.03 -1.61 -3.59
N SER A 463 -14.08 -2.50 -3.85
CA SER A 463 -13.16 -3.01 -2.85
C SER A 463 -11.78 -3.30 -3.44
N ILE A 464 -10.76 -3.00 -2.65
CA ILE A 464 -9.38 -3.46 -2.82
C ILE A 464 -9.06 -4.36 -1.63
N GLY A 465 -8.50 -5.54 -1.90
CA GLY A 465 -8.08 -6.50 -0.88
C GLY A 465 -9.17 -7.44 -0.36
N ALA A 466 -10.39 -7.39 -0.89
CA ALA A 466 -11.46 -8.32 -0.52
C ALA A 466 -12.56 -8.42 -1.58
N LEU A 467 -13.29 -9.53 -1.58
CA LEU A 467 -14.59 -9.65 -2.22
C LEU A 467 -15.66 -9.08 -1.30
N ARG A 468 -16.11 -7.86 -1.60
CA ARG A 468 -17.15 -7.20 -0.81
C ARG A 468 -18.50 -7.46 -1.44
N ARG A 469 -19.42 -8.19 -0.81
CA ARG A 469 -20.83 -8.35 -1.24
C ARG A 469 -21.79 -7.97 -0.11
N ILE A 470 -22.69 -8.88 0.26
CA ILE A 470 -23.51 -8.80 1.48
C ILE A 470 -22.60 -8.94 2.71
N THR A 471 -21.64 -9.85 2.62
CA THR A 471 -20.52 -10.04 3.56
C THR A 471 -19.21 -9.87 2.80
N ASN A 472 -18.15 -9.55 3.53
CA ASN A 472 -16.79 -9.55 2.99
C ASN A 472 -16.24 -10.98 3.05
N ASP A 473 -15.62 -11.44 1.98
CA ASP A 473 -14.91 -12.71 1.90
C ASP A 473 -13.69 -12.61 0.98
N ALA A 474 -12.94 -13.71 0.82
CA ALA A 474 -11.76 -13.80 -0.06
C ALA A 474 -10.72 -12.68 0.17
N PHE A 475 -10.36 -12.42 1.41
CA PHE A 475 -9.40 -11.38 1.78
C PHE A 475 -8.03 -11.64 1.13
N MET A 476 -7.40 -10.56 0.65
CA MET A 476 -6.09 -10.60 0.05
C MET A 476 -5.06 -11.06 1.08
N ASN A 477 -4.24 -12.06 0.74
CA ASN A 477 -3.06 -12.43 1.51
C ASN A 477 -1.81 -12.12 0.68
N GLY A 478 -1.18 -11.00 0.99
CA GLY A 478 0.02 -10.53 0.32
C GLY A 478 0.02 -9.03 0.06
N GLN A 479 0.80 -8.61 -0.93
CA GLN A 479 1.18 -7.22 -1.12
C GLN A 479 0.58 -6.62 -2.41
N ILE A 480 0.15 -5.37 -2.36
CA ILE A 480 -0.33 -4.62 -3.54
C ILE A 480 0.46 -3.31 -3.64
N GLN A 481 0.95 -2.98 -4.84
CA GLN A 481 1.75 -1.77 -5.09
C GLN A 481 1.01 -0.75 -5.96
N GLU A 482 0.19 -1.23 -6.90
CA GLU A 482 -0.55 -0.38 -7.84
C GLU A 482 -1.82 -1.07 -8.33
N ILE A 483 -2.92 -0.32 -8.41
CA ILE A 483 -4.16 -0.71 -9.09
C ILE A 483 -4.68 0.50 -9.87
N VAL A 484 -4.83 0.34 -11.18
CA VAL A 484 -5.45 1.32 -12.08
C VAL A 484 -6.67 0.67 -12.73
N VAL A 485 -7.82 1.36 -12.67
CA VAL A 485 -9.07 0.85 -13.24
C VAL A 485 -9.69 1.90 -14.14
N PHE A 486 -10.06 1.48 -15.34
CA PHE A 486 -10.74 2.28 -16.35
C PHE A 486 -12.15 1.73 -16.57
N ASN A 487 -13.13 2.63 -16.69
CA ASN A 487 -14.49 2.29 -17.16
C ASN A 487 -14.60 2.36 -18.70
N THR A 488 -13.47 2.26 -19.38
CA THR A 488 -13.31 2.27 -20.84
C THR A 488 -12.42 1.11 -21.26
N ASP A 489 -12.54 0.72 -22.53
CA ASP A 489 -11.65 -0.27 -23.13
C ASP A 489 -10.27 0.36 -23.38
N GLN A 490 -9.23 -0.23 -22.80
CA GLN A 490 -7.84 0.18 -22.95
C GLN A 490 -7.04 -0.81 -23.79
N SER A 491 -7.68 -1.68 -24.57
CA SER A 491 -7.00 -2.68 -25.42
C SER A 491 -5.93 -2.06 -26.33
N ALA A 492 -6.19 -0.87 -26.89
CA ALA A 492 -5.22 -0.14 -27.72
C ALA A 492 -4.02 0.42 -26.94
N ASN A 493 -4.23 0.80 -25.67
CA ASN A 493 -3.22 1.45 -24.82
C ASN A 493 -2.49 0.46 -23.90
N ARG A 494 -2.99 -0.78 -23.79
CA ARG A 494 -2.54 -1.80 -22.83
C ARG A 494 -1.03 -1.98 -22.80
N ALA A 495 -0.39 -2.15 -23.97
CA ALA A 495 1.05 -2.38 -24.02
C ALA A 495 1.85 -1.20 -23.47
N GLY A 496 1.42 0.04 -23.72
CA GLY A 496 2.05 1.23 -23.18
C GLY A 496 1.84 1.37 -21.67
N ILE A 497 0.63 1.05 -21.17
CA ILE A 497 0.34 1.04 -19.73
C ILE A 497 1.20 -0.01 -19.04
N GLU A 498 1.19 -1.26 -19.54
CA GLU A 498 2.01 -2.34 -18.98
C GLU A 498 3.50 -1.99 -18.96
N ASN A 499 4.01 -1.38 -20.02
CA ASN A 499 5.40 -0.92 -20.08
C ASN A 499 5.70 0.21 -19.09
N ASN A 500 4.76 1.15 -18.86
CA ASN A 500 4.92 2.18 -17.83
C ASN A 500 5.08 1.56 -16.45
N ILE A 501 4.19 0.63 -16.10
CA ILE A 501 4.22 -0.09 -14.82
C ILE A 501 5.50 -0.93 -14.71
N ASN A 502 5.82 -1.71 -15.73
CA ASN A 502 6.99 -2.60 -15.72
C ASN A 502 8.32 -1.82 -15.68
N SER A 503 8.39 -0.65 -16.31
CA SER A 503 9.60 0.19 -16.26
C SER A 503 9.88 0.71 -14.86
N HIS A 504 8.83 0.93 -14.06
CA HIS A 504 8.98 1.34 -12.67
C HIS A 504 9.29 0.16 -11.74
N PHE A 505 8.50 -0.91 -11.82
CA PHE A 505 8.58 -2.03 -10.86
C PHE A 505 9.52 -3.17 -11.29
N THR A 506 10.02 -3.17 -12.52
CA THR A 506 10.96 -4.18 -13.06
C THR A 506 10.48 -5.63 -12.90
N ILE A 507 9.21 -5.86 -13.21
CA ILE A 507 8.48 -7.10 -12.89
C ILE A 507 8.86 -8.24 -13.86
N TYR A 508 9.08 -7.92 -15.13
CA TYR A 508 9.51 -8.85 -16.17
C TYR A 508 10.48 -8.20 -17.18
N SER A 509 11.16 -9.06 -17.93
CA SER A 509 12.12 -8.70 -18.99
C SER A 509 11.50 -8.64 -20.38
#